data_AF-A0AA36MBT5-F1
#
_entry.id   AF-A0AA36MBT5-F1
#
_cell.length_a   1.000
_cell.length_b   1.000
_cell.length_c   1.000
_cell.angle_alpha   90.00
_cell.angle_beta   90.00
_cell.angle_gamma   90.00
#
_symmetry.space_group_name_H-M   'P 1'
#
loop_
_entity.id
_entity.type
_entity.pdbx_description
1 polymer ?
#
loop_
_entity_poly.entity_id
_entity_poly.type
_entity_poly.pdbx_seq_one_letter_code
_entity_poly.pdbx_strand_id
1 'polypeptide(L)'
;MKDMAAPSTSTSALSYLPRIEPQYVRIVGDSVGVVNLTPAALQCLADKLTQSLIRCSMLARQLAVHGRRRTAKVEDFELALRSYGLQMPIGALTRSLPSLRQLRMPGGEQLCIREDVDLDVPALTQPPQVKVPVKRHIRVHWIRVDSEEEPPPEKKAKKISQGNEMISADIPAALRKKIQVPGEIAAPSISYRLAAQGVPKKEQILIKPSFVEPLSVEQQVYLKEIVEACVGQDDRKRQQALQSLERDTGIQVLLPRLSRLIYTSIRCNVVHRCLSMLIYVVRMMRAVAVNKAVKLDGVLHEFLPSLMSCMLGRVLCTRPESDNHWALRDFAGKTLITIIKDHGSKDTKRRAFRAVKRIFDEPTSSYSMIYGTITTLLEFATPVERIRLHPRFMILLEKTRTAAATSGDLQERIEANKLHASLTKHEPSLRRLIKQAAQASRRGHS
;
A
#
# COMPACT_ATOMS: atom_id res chain seq x y z
N MET A 1 47.10 -48.75 2.47
CA MET A 1 46.44 -49.00 1.16
C MET A 1 45.24 -48.08 1.05
N LYS A 2 45.14 -47.39 -0.09
CA LYS A 2 44.04 -46.55 -0.60
C LYS A 2 43.93 -45.10 -0.06
N ASP A 3 44.60 -44.24 -0.83
CA ASP A 3 44.08 -43.03 -1.47
C ASP A 3 43.72 -41.82 -0.59
N MET A 4 44.77 -41.09 -0.19
CA MET A 4 44.72 -39.66 0.10
C MET A 4 44.58 -38.89 -1.22
N ALA A 5 43.37 -38.41 -1.52
CA ALA A 5 43.15 -37.39 -2.53
C ALA A 5 43.62 -36.03 -1.98
N ALA A 6 44.64 -35.46 -2.62
CA ALA A 6 45.16 -34.13 -2.31
C ALA A 6 44.10 -33.04 -2.58
N PRO A 7 43.94 -32.05 -1.70
CA PRO A 7 43.16 -30.86 -2.03
C PRO A 7 43.93 -30.05 -3.07
N SER A 8 43.28 -29.82 -4.21
CA SER A 8 43.73 -28.92 -5.27
C SER A 8 44.06 -27.55 -4.68
N THR A 9 45.34 -27.22 -4.60
CA THR A 9 45.83 -25.85 -4.40
C THR A 9 45.40 -25.02 -5.60
N SER A 10 44.24 -24.36 -5.49
CA SER A 10 43.94 -23.18 -6.28
C SER A 10 44.94 -22.12 -5.88
N THR A 11 45.98 -21.95 -6.69
CA THR A 11 46.92 -20.83 -6.60
C THR A 11 46.09 -19.56 -6.74
N SER A 12 45.72 -18.97 -5.60
CA SER A 12 45.17 -17.62 -5.55
C SER A 12 46.26 -16.70 -6.06
N ALA A 13 46.23 -16.40 -7.36
CA ALA A 13 47.00 -15.31 -7.92
C ALA A 13 46.57 -14.05 -7.16
N LEU A 14 47.42 -13.63 -6.23
CA LEU A 14 47.38 -12.30 -5.65
C LEU A 14 47.42 -11.34 -6.83
N SER A 15 46.25 -10.83 -7.24
CA SER A 15 46.16 -9.81 -8.27
C SER A 15 46.87 -8.58 -7.72
N TYR A 16 48.13 -8.40 -8.08
CA TYR A 16 48.86 -7.17 -7.81
C TYR A 16 47.97 -6.01 -8.26
N LEU A 17 47.79 -5.00 -7.38
CA LEU A 17 47.08 -3.78 -7.77
C LEU A 17 47.65 -3.29 -9.11
N PRO A 18 46.80 -2.86 -10.07
CA PRO A 18 47.29 -2.34 -11.33
C PRO A 18 48.21 -1.15 -11.04
N ARG A 19 49.49 -1.30 -11.39
CA ARG A 19 50.51 -0.27 -11.25
C ARG A 19 50.87 0.26 -12.62
N ILE A 20 51.15 1.55 -12.71
CA ILE A 20 51.76 2.12 -13.90
C ILE A 20 53.18 1.58 -13.98
N GLU A 21 53.56 1.04 -15.14
CA GLU A 21 54.92 0.57 -15.36
C GLU A 21 55.88 1.75 -15.57
N PRO A 22 57.13 1.67 -15.08
CA PRO A 22 58.12 2.74 -15.26
C PRO A 22 58.45 3.00 -16.74
N GLN A 23 58.22 2.01 -17.62
CA GLN A 23 58.31 2.17 -19.08
C GLN A 23 57.34 3.24 -19.60
N TYR A 24 56.12 3.32 -19.07
CA TYR A 24 55.17 4.36 -19.46
C TYR A 24 55.69 5.77 -19.14
N VAL A 25 56.27 5.94 -17.94
CA VAL A 25 56.84 7.23 -17.51
C VAL A 25 58.03 7.62 -18.40
N ARG A 26 58.84 6.64 -18.81
CA ARG A 26 59.96 6.85 -19.74
C ARG A 26 59.47 7.31 -21.11
N ILE A 27 58.50 6.61 -21.71
CA ILE A 27 57.94 6.96 -23.03
C ILE A 27 57.34 8.38 -23.01
N VAL A 28 56.62 8.75 -21.95
CA VAL A 28 56.07 10.11 -21.79
C VAL A 28 57.21 11.13 -21.60
N GLY A 29 58.24 10.81 -20.81
CA GLY A 29 59.41 11.67 -20.64
C GLY A 29 60.16 11.94 -21.94
N ASP A 30 60.38 10.90 -22.75
CA ASP A 30 61.03 10.98 -24.06
C ASP A 30 60.19 11.84 -25.03
N SER A 31 58.86 11.74 -24.98
CA SER A 31 57.96 12.59 -25.81
C SER A 31 58.01 14.08 -25.47
N VAL A 32 58.36 14.42 -24.22
CA VAL A 32 58.54 15.80 -23.77
C VAL A 32 59.99 16.28 -23.98
N GLY A 33 60.91 15.37 -24.36
CA GLY A 33 62.32 15.66 -24.61
C GLY A 33 63.24 15.47 -23.39
N VAL A 34 62.81 14.75 -22.36
CA VAL A 34 63.60 14.46 -21.14
C VAL A 34 64.21 13.06 -21.22
N VAL A 35 65.46 12.96 -21.71
CA VAL A 35 66.04 11.69 -22.19
C VAL A 35 66.93 10.95 -21.17
N ASN A 36 67.26 11.55 -20.01
CA ASN A 36 68.23 10.99 -19.05
C ASN A 36 67.68 10.86 -17.60
N LEU A 37 66.55 10.18 -17.41
CA LEU A 37 66.02 9.88 -16.08
C LEU A 37 66.64 8.60 -15.48
N THR A 38 67.05 8.65 -14.21
CA THR A 38 67.55 7.46 -13.51
C THR A 38 66.43 6.42 -13.28
N PRO A 39 66.74 5.12 -13.27
CA PRO A 39 65.73 4.08 -13.08
C PRO A 39 64.98 4.21 -11.74
N ALA A 40 65.64 4.70 -10.69
CA ALA A 40 65.01 4.98 -9.40
C ALA A 40 63.99 6.14 -9.48
N ALA A 41 64.28 7.18 -10.26
CA ALA A 41 63.35 8.30 -10.46
C ALA A 41 62.11 7.88 -11.25
N LEU A 42 62.28 7.05 -12.28
CA LEU A 42 61.16 6.47 -13.05
C LEU A 42 60.22 5.66 -12.15
N GLN A 43 60.78 4.82 -11.27
CA GLN A 43 60.01 4.01 -10.34
C GLN A 43 59.23 4.86 -9.34
N CYS A 44 59.86 5.87 -8.74
CA CYS A 44 59.21 6.77 -7.79
C CYS A 44 58.05 7.56 -8.42
N LEU A 45 58.23 8.04 -9.67
CA LEU A 45 57.17 8.72 -10.41
C LEU A 45 56.01 7.78 -10.75
N ALA A 46 56.30 6.56 -11.19
CA ALA A 46 55.28 5.55 -11.48
C ALA A 46 54.45 5.19 -10.24
N ASP A 47 55.10 5.04 -9.08
CA ASP A 47 54.41 4.78 -7.81
C ASP A 47 53.54 5.96 -7.37
N LYS A 48 54.04 7.21 -7.50
CA LYS A 48 53.28 8.42 -7.18
C LYS A 48 52.05 8.61 -8.08
N LEU A 49 52.19 8.34 -9.37
CA LEU A 49 51.06 8.38 -10.33
C LEU A 49 50.02 7.32 -9.99
N THR A 50 50.46 6.10 -9.69
CA THR A 50 49.58 5.00 -9.29
C THR A 50 48.79 5.35 -8.03
N GLN A 51 49.45 5.87 -6.99
CA GLN A 51 48.78 6.31 -5.77
C GLN A 51 47.76 7.43 -6.02
N SER A 52 48.08 8.37 -6.92
CA SER A 52 47.20 9.49 -7.25
C SER A 52 45.94 9.02 -7.99
N LEU A 53 46.07 8.07 -8.92
CA LEU A 53 44.93 7.46 -9.62
C LEU A 53 44.03 6.64 -8.67
N ILE A 54 44.64 5.87 -7.76
CA ILE A 54 43.87 5.11 -6.76
C ILE A 54 43.08 6.08 -5.86
N ARG A 55 43.72 7.15 -5.38
CA ARG A 55 43.04 8.18 -4.57
C ARG A 55 41.89 8.88 -5.32
N CYS A 56 42.09 9.21 -6.60
CA CYS A 56 41.05 9.82 -7.42
C CYS A 56 39.87 8.86 -7.67
N SER A 57 40.16 7.59 -8.00
CA SER A 57 39.12 6.58 -8.26
C SER A 57 38.30 6.24 -7.01
N MET A 58 38.94 6.16 -5.83
CA MET A 58 38.24 5.96 -4.57
C MET A 58 37.29 7.12 -4.26
N LEU A 59 37.74 8.36 -4.45
CA LEU A 59 36.92 9.54 -4.17
C LEU A 59 35.77 9.69 -5.17
N ALA A 60 36.00 9.41 -6.46
CA ALA A 60 34.93 9.34 -7.46
C ALA A 60 33.89 8.26 -7.11
N ARG A 61 34.32 7.10 -6.60
CA ARG A 61 33.40 6.06 -6.11
C ARG A 61 32.60 6.53 -4.90
N GLN A 62 33.22 7.23 -3.95
CA GLN A 62 32.51 7.81 -2.81
C GLN A 62 31.43 8.80 -3.27
N LEU A 63 31.74 9.69 -4.22
CA LEU A 63 30.77 10.62 -4.80
C LEU A 63 29.62 9.90 -5.52
N ALA A 64 29.90 8.81 -6.24
CA ALA A 64 28.88 7.99 -6.87
C ALA A 64 27.93 7.35 -5.83
N VAL A 65 28.49 6.84 -4.72
CA VAL A 65 27.72 6.28 -3.59
C VAL A 65 26.87 7.35 -2.91
N HIS A 66 27.43 8.55 -2.68
CA HIS A 66 26.66 9.70 -2.17
C HIS A 66 25.53 10.11 -3.12
N GLY A 67 25.73 9.95 -4.43
CA GLY A 67 24.71 10.12 -5.45
C GLY A 67 23.69 8.97 -5.55
N ARG A 68 23.75 7.97 -4.67
CA ARG A 68 22.95 6.72 -4.71
C ARG A 68 23.06 5.98 -6.06
N ARG A 69 24.23 6.07 -6.71
CA ARG A 69 24.54 5.40 -7.98
C ARG A 69 25.53 4.27 -7.76
N ARG A 70 25.41 3.19 -8.55
CA ARG A 70 26.36 2.07 -8.53
C ARG A 70 27.56 2.30 -9.46
N THR A 71 27.41 3.15 -10.48
CA THR A 71 28.44 3.47 -11.47
C THR A 71 28.93 4.90 -11.30
N ALA A 72 30.26 5.07 -11.34
CA ALA A 72 30.91 6.38 -11.37
C ALA A 72 30.80 6.97 -12.79
N LYS A 73 30.44 8.25 -12.87
CA LYS A 73 30.39 9.03 -14.10
C LYS A 73 31.63 9.89 -14.24
N VAL A 74 31.88 10.41 -15.44
CA VAL A 74 32.96 11.37 -15.70
C VAL A 74 32.86 12.61 -14.79
N GLU A 75 31.64 13.07 -14.52
CA GLU A 75 31.35 14.17 -13.57
C GLU A 75 31.90 13.90 -12.16
N ASP A 76 31.88 12.64 -11.71
CA ASP A 76 32.40 12.27 -10.38
C ASP A 76 33.93 12.35 -10.36
N PHE A 77 34.59 12.02 -11.47
CA PHE A 77 36.03 12.17 -11.63
C PHE A 77 36.45 13.64 -11.76
N GLU A 78 35.63 14.49 -12.39
CA GLU A 78 35.88 15.93 -12.47
C GLU A 78 35.88 16.57 -11.08
N LEU A 79 34.85 16.26 -10.28
CA LEU A 79 34.77 16.71 -8.90
C LEU A 79 35.91 16.13 -8.05
N ALA A 80 36.32 14.89 -8.32
CA ALA A 80 37.44 14.28 -7.61
C ALA A 80 38.76 14.98 -7.90
N LEU A 81 39.09 15.22 -9.17
CA LEU A 81 40.32 15.93 -9.56
C LEU A 81 40.34 17.35 -9.01
N ARG A 82 39.19 18.06 -9.06
CA ARG A 82 39.05 19.40 -8.50
C ARG A 82 39.36 19.44 -6.99
N SER A 83 38.98 18.39 -6.24
CA SER A 83 39.30 18.30 -4.80
C SER A 83 40.80 18.14 -4.51
N TYR A 84 41.56 17.57 -5.46
CA TYR A 84 43.02 17.45 -5.38
C TYR A 84 43.76 18.65 -6.02
N GLY A 85 43.03 19.69 -6.45
CA GLY A 85 43.61 20.86 -7.13
C GLY A 85 44.07 20.58 -8.57
N LEU A 86 43.64 19.46 -9.17
CA LEU A 86 43.96 19.08 -10.54
C LEU A 86 42.82 19.51 -11.47
N GLN A 87 43.17 20.03 -12.66
CA GLN A 87 42.20 20.33 -13.70
C GLN A 87 41.93 19.08 -14.55
N MET A 88 40.64 18.85 -14.87
CA MET A 88 40.24 17.80 -15.81
C MET A 88 40.63 18.20 -17.24
N PRO A 89 41.17 17.29 -18.08
CA PRO A 89 41.42 17.56 -19.48
C PRO A 89 40.16 17.99 -20.23
N ILE A 90 40.29 19.00 -21.09
CA ILE A 90 39.21 19.50 -21.93
C ILE A 90 38.78 18.38 -22.89
N GLY A 91 37.47 18.13 -23.00
CA GLY A 91 36.90 17.11 -23.89
C GLY A 91 36.64 15.74 -23.26
N ALA A 92 37.03 15.50 -22.00
CA ALA A 92 36.80 14.23 -21.29
C ALA A 92 35.31 13.90 -21.04
N LEU A 93 34.42 14.89 -21.13
CA LEU A 93 32.98 14.76 -20.93
C LEU A 93 32.22 14.22 -22.16
N THR A 94 32.93 13.83 -23.21
CA THR A 94 32.34 13.28 -24.44
C THR A 94 31.59 11.97 -24.12
N ARG A 95 30.36 11.86 -24.66
CA ARG A 95 29.42 10.76 -24.34
C ARG A 95 29.78 9.43 -25.00
N SER A 96 30.58 9.46 -26.05
CA SER A 96 31.07 8.27 -26.75
C SER A 96 32.35 7.78 -26.09
N LEU A 97 32.45 6.47 -25.84
CA LEU A 97 33.76 5.88 -25.55
C LEU A 97 34.69 6.19 -26.74
N PRO A 98 35.91 6.67 -26.50
CA PRO A 98 36.89 6.80 -27.57
C PRO A 98 37.20 5.41 -28.13
N SER A 99 37.19 5.25 -29.46
CA SER A 99 37.73 4.04 -30.08
C SER A 99 39.25 4.06 -29.95
N LEU A 100 39.80 2.96 -29.44
CA LEU A 100 41.24 2.75 -29.31
C LEU A 100 41.65 1.69 -30.32
N ARG A 101 42.58 2.04 -31.22
CA ARG A 101 43.17 1.10 -32.16
C ARG A 101 44.50 0.60 -31.62
N GLN A 102 44.63 -0.72 -31.51
CA GLN A 102 45.89 -1.36 -31.17
C GLN A 102 46.73 -1.55 -32.44
N LEU A 103 47.94 -0.99 -32.45
CA LEU A 103 48.95 -1.17 -33.48
C LEU A 103 50.13 -1.94 -32.90
N ARG A 104 50.59 -2.97 -33.62
CA ARG A 104 51.79 -3.71 -33.27
C ARG A 104 52.96 -3.15 -34.06
N MET A 105 53.97 -2.65 -33.35
CA MET A 105 55.17 -2.10 -33.96
C MET A 105 56.10 -3.22 -34.46
N PRO A 106 56.99 -2.95 -35.44
CA PRO A 106 57.95 -3.93 -35.96
C PRO A 106 58.85 -4.57 -34.88
N GLY A 107 59.08 -3.87 -33.76
CA GLY A 107 59.83 -4.35 -32.60
C GLY A 107 59.03 -5.19 -31.59
N GLY A 108 57.77 -5.53 -31.86
CA GLY A 108 56.92 -6.36 -30.99
C GLY A 108 56.12 -5.60 -29.94
N GLU A 109 56.39 -4.31 -29.72
CA GLU A 109 55.64 -3.45 -28.80
C GLU A 109 54.22 -3.15 -29.31
N GLN A 110 53.25 -3.06 -28.40
CA GLN A 110 51.86 -2.71 -28.70
C GLN A 110 51.60 -1.24 -28.33
N LEU A 111 51.24 -0.43 -29.32
CA LEU A 111 50.81 0.96 -29.14
C LEU A 111 49.29 1.06 -29.30
N CYS A 112 48.62 1.71 -28.36
CA CYS A 112 47.20 2.04 -28.49
C CYS A 112 47.05 3.50 -28.94
N ILE A 113 46.58 3.72 -30.16
CA ILE A 113 46.34 5.06 -30.70
C ILE A 113 44.85 5.38 -30.59
N ARG A 114 44.54 6.60 -30.16
CA ARG A 114 43.16 7.11 -30.16
C ARG A 114 42.76 7.43 -31.60
N GLU A 115 41.69 6.83 -32.08
CA GLU A 115 41.15 7.16 -33.39
C GLU A 115 40.31 8.43 -33.26
N ASP A 116 40.85 9.54 -33.74
CA ASP A 116 40.09 10.76 -33.91
C ASP A 116 39.53 10.74 -35.35
N VAL A 117 38.19 10.69 -35.46
CA VAL A 117 37.49 10.76 -36.74
C VAL A 117 37.17 12.22 -37.02
N ASP A 118 37.62 12.73 -38.15
CA ASP A 118 37.26 14.06 -38.62
C ASP A 118 35.76 14.12 -38.90
N LEU A 119 35.07 15.08 -38.27
CA LEU A 119 33.63 15.29 -38.42
C LEU A 119 33.38 16.51 -39.29
N ASP A 120 32.53 16.36 -40.30
CA ASP A 120 32.09 17.48 -41.12
C ASP A 120 31.28 18.48 -40.28
N VAL A 121 31.74 19.74 -40.24
CA VAL A 121 31.05 20.86 -39.56
C VAL A 121 29.56 20.99 -39.92
N PRO A 122 29.11 20.84 -41.18
CA PRO A 122 27.67 20.91 -41.50
C PRO A 122 26.84 19.75 -40.91
N ALA A 123 27.43 18.62 -40.54
CA ALA A 123 26.71 17.55 -39.85
C ALA A 123 26.39 17.91 -38.38
N LEU A 124 27.14 18.85 -37.77
CA LEU A 124 26.95 19.31 -36.39
C LEU A 124 25.88 20.40 -36.26
N THR A 125 25.55 21.12 -37.35
CA THR A 125 24.55 22.21 -37.33
C THR A 125 23.11 21.71 -37.29
N GLN A 126 22.86 20.45 -37.65
CA GLN A 126 21.54 19.80 -37.57
C GLN A 126 21.57 18.56 -36.65
N PRO A 127 21.74 18.74 -35.33
CA PRO A 127 21.71 17.61 -34.41
C PRO A 127 20.34 16.93 -34.45
N PRO A 128 20.29 15.58 -34.40
CA PRO A 128 19.03 14.86 -34.35
C PRO A 128 18.24 15.24 -33.09
N GLN A 129 16.93 15.49 -33.24
CA GLN A 129 16.08 15.89 -32.12
C GLN A 129 15.99 14.76 -31.07
N VAL A 130 16.59 14.98 -29.90
CA VAL A 130 16.54 14.05 -28.78
C VAL A 130 15.22 14.25 -28.03
N LYS A 131 14.46 13.16 -27.85
CA LYS A 131 13.20 13.20 -27.07
C LYS A 131 13.51 13.54 -25.61
N VAL A 132 12.87 14.59 -25.10
CA VAL A 132 13.00 15.01 -23.70
C VAL A 132 12.20 14.05 -22.80
N PRO A 133 12.80 13.48 -21.73
CA PRO A 133 12.08 12.63 -20.80
C PRO A 133 10.98 13.39 -20.04
N VAL A 134 9.89 12.69 -19.71
CA VAL A 134 8.79 13.25 -18.90
C VAL A 134 9.26 13.62 -17.49
N LYS A 135 8.67 14.65 -16.89
CA LYS A 135 8.93 15.07 -15.51
C LYS A 135 8.73 13.90 -14.53
N ARG A 136 9.64 13.79 -13.55
CA ARG A 136 9.62 12.72 -12.53
C ARG A 136 8.31 12.76 -11.73
N HIS A 137 7.64 11.61 -11.59
CA HIS A 137 6.47 11.44 -10.72
C HIS A 137 6.64 10.21 -9.81
N ILE A 138 6.15 10.26 -8.58
CA ILE A 138 6.22 9.15 -7.63
C ILE A 138 4.92 8.33 -7.75
N ARG A 139 5.03 7.00 -7.89
CA ARG A 139 3.89 6.07 -7.82
C ARG A 139 4.06 5.17 -6.60
N VAL A 140 3.09 5.22 -5.69
CA VAL A 140 3.06 4.38 -4.49
C VAL A 140 2.23 3.13 -4.78
N HIS A 141 2.76 1.97 -4.41
CA HIS A 141 2.08 0.67 -4.46
C HIS A 141 2.51 -0.14 -3.24
N TRP A 142 1.67 -1.09 -2.83
CA TRP A 142 2.02 -2.03 -1.77
C TRP A 142 3.10 -2.98 -2.28
N ILE A 143 4.16 -3.17 -1.50
CA ILE A 143 5.27 -4.08 -1.84
C ILE A 143 5.03 -5.44 -1.16
N ARG A 144 4.43 -5.44 0.03
CA ARG A 144 4.13 -6.63 0.83
C ARG A 144 2.88 -6.39 1.66
N VAL A 145 1.97 -7.35 1.65
CA VAL A 145 0.79 -7.40 2.54
C VAL A 145 0.91 -8.71 3.31
N ASP A 146 0.93 -8.64 4.65
CA ASP A 146 0.97 -9.81 5.54
C ASP A 146 2.03 -10.88 5.18
N SER A 147 3.27 -10.43 4.98
CA SER A 147 4.45 -11.25 4.68
C SER A 147 4.48 -11.97 3.33
N GLU A 148 3.37 -12.06 2.60
CA GLU A 148 3.37 -12.48 1.20
C GLU A 148 3.72 -11.30 0.28
N GLU A 149 4.71 -11.49 -0.60
CA GLU A 149 5.03 -10.55 -1.68
C GLU A 149 3.90 -10.61 -2.71
N GLU A 150 3.28 -9.48 -3.05
CA GLU A 150 2.30 -9.48 -4.15
C GLU A 150 3.00 -9.96 -5.43
N PRO A 151 2.34 -10.81 -6.24
CA PRO A 151 2.92 -11.21 -7.51
C PRO A 151 3.25 -9.94 -8.31
N PRO A 152 4.48 -9.82 -8.84
CA PRO A 152 4.90 -8.59 -9.47
C PRO A 152 3.95 -8.26 -10.64
N PRO A 153 3.59 -6.98 -10.84
CA PRO A 153 2.64 -6.58 -11.87
C PRO A 153 3.07 -7.18 -13.21
N GLU A 154 2.14 -7.75 -13.98
CA GLU A 154 2.33 -8.61 -15.16
C GLU A 154 3.48 -8.22 -16.11
N LYS A 155 3.83 -6.93 -16.17
CA LYS A 155 4.95 -6.38 -16.94
C LYS A 155 6.33 -6.86 -16.47
N LYS A 156 6.50 -7.27 -15.21
CA LYS A 156 7.74 -7.83 -14.65
C LYS A 156 7.79 -9.36 -14.75
N ALA A 157 6.65 -10.06 -14.68
CA ALA A 157 6.59 -11.51 -14.84
C ALA A 157 7.14 -11.96 -16.20
N LYS A 158 6.87 -11.20 -17.27
CA LYS A 158 7.38 -11.50 -18.63
C LYS A 158 8.91 -11.42 -18.79
N LYS A 159 9.62 -10.67 -17.93
CA LYS A 159 11.08 -10.56 -17.99
C LYS A 159 11.81 -11.62 -17.17
N ILE A 160 11.15 -12.19 -16.17
CA ILE A 160 11.73 -13.24 -15.32
C ILE A 160 11.61 -14.61 -16.00
N SER A 161 10.60 -14.81 -16.84
CA SER A 161 10.37 -16.07 -17.56
C SER A 161 11.17 -16.25 -18.86
N GLN A 162 11.97 -15.26 -19.29
CA GLN A 162 12.80 -15.36 -20.50
C GLN A 162 14.27 -15.71 -20.20
N GLY A 163 14.64 -15.89 -18.92
CA GLY A 163 16.02 -16.08 -18.50
C GLY A 163 16.46 -17.50 -18.14
N ASN A 164 15.55 -18.45 -17.95
CA ASN A 164 15.90 -19.83 -17.60
C ASN A 164 15.03 -20.83 -18.36
N GLU A 165 15.66 -21.59 -19.26
CA GLU A 165 15.13 -22.84 -19.81
C GLU A 165 15.12 -23.90 -18.71
N MET A 166 13.94 -24.30 -18.19
CA MET A 166 13.70 -25.65 -17.65
C MET A 166 12.20 -25.91 -17.37
N ILE A 167 11.67 -26.91 -18.08
CA ILE A 167 10.54 -27.83 -17.79
C ILE A 167 9.16 -27.23 -17.45
N SER A 168 8.29 -27.28 -18.45
CA SER A 168 6.86 -27.01 -18.40
C SER A 168 6.06 -28.19 -17.83
N ALA A 169 5.71 -28.16 -16.54
CA ALA A 169 4.73 -29.12 -16.00
C ALA A 169 3.70 -28.54 -15.00
N ASP A 170 3.87 -27.34 -14.45
CA ASP A 170 2.91 -26.77 -13.48
C ASP A 170 2.38 -25.39 -13.89
N ILE A 171 1.63 -25.32 -14.98
CA ILE A 171 0.88 -24.13 -15.36
C ILE A 171 -0.62 -24.46 -15.41
N PRO A 172 -1.49 -23.77 -14.63
CA PRO A 172 -2.94 -23.98 -14.67
C PRO A 172 -3.53 -23.73 -16.07
N ALA A 173 -4.58 -24.47 -16.42
CA ALA A 173 -5.23 -24.50 -17.73
C ALA A 173 -5.67 -23.12 -18.29
N ALA A 174 -5.72 -22.07 -17.46
CA ALA A 174 -6.05 -20.70 -17.85
C ALA A 174 -4.96 -19.96 -18.68
N LEU A 175 -3.74 -20.51 -18.79
CA LEU A 175 -2.63 -19.91 -19.54
C LEU A 175 -2.34 -20.61 -20.89
N ARG A 176 -3.18 -21.56 -21.31
CA ARG A 176 -3.03 -22.18 -22.63
C ARG A 176 -3.49 -21.22 -23.74
N LYS A 177 -2.50 -20.74 -24.50
CA LYS A 177 -2.56 -20.01 -25.79
C LYS A 177 -3.98 -19.79 -26.35
N LYS A 178 -4.44 -18.53 -26.39
CA LYS A 178 -5.49 -18.13 -27.35
C LYS A 178 -4.85 -17.77 -28.69
N ILE A 179 -5.42 -18.38 -29.70
CA ILE A 179 -5.03 -18.48 -31.10
C ILE A 179 -4.77 -17.10 -31.75
N GLN A 180 -3.67 -17.01 -32.50
CA GLN A 180 -3.41 -15.98 -33.51
C GLN A 180 -4.27 -16.25 -34.74
N VAL A 181 -5.00 -15.24 -35.23
CA VAL A 181 -5.40 -15.16 -36.65
C VAL A 181 -5.52 -13.67 -37.05
N PRO A 182 -5.50 -13.35 -38.35
CA PRO A 182 -4.52 -12.45 -38.95
C PRO A 182 -5.12 -11.05 -39.16
N GLY A 183 -4.27 -10.11 -39.53
CA GLY A 183 -4.67 -8.75 -39.82
C GLY A 183 -5.69 -8.69 -40.95
N GLU A 184 -6.78 -7.98 -40.71
CA GLU A 184 -7.36 -7.02 -41.65
C GLU A 184 -8.39 -6.12 -40.94
N ILE A 185 -8.55 -4.95 -41.55
CA ILE A 185 -9.15 -3.70 -41.08
C ILE A 185 -10.51 -3.91 -40.37
N ALA A 186 -10.57 -3.69 -39.05
CA ALA A 186 -11.82 -3.61 -38.29
C ALA A 186 -12.00 -2.21 -37.67
N ALA A 187 -13.17 -1.61 -37.89
CA ALA A 187 -13.52 -0.27 -37.43
C ALA A 187 -13.36 -0.10 -35.90
N PRO A 188 -12.98 1.10 -35.40
CA PRO A 188 -12.65 1.34 -33.99
C PRO A 188 -13.80 1.04 -33.00
N SER A 189 -15.05 1.02 -33.49
CA SER A 189 -16.23 0.63 -32.71
C SER A 189 -16.34 -0.88 -32.43
N ILE A 190 -15.81 -1.72 -33.33
CA ILE A 190 -15.77 -3.18 -33.20
C ILE A 190 -14.62 -3.57 -32.27
N SER A 191 -13.47 -2.90 -32.38
CA SER A 191 -12.31 -3.06 -31.49
C SER A 191 -12.66 -2.73 -30.04
N TYR A 192 -13.45 -1.68 -29.80
CA TYR A 192 -13.92 -1.33 -28.46
C TYR A 192 -14.91 -2.35 -27.88
N ARG A 193 -15.85 -2.87 -28.70
CA ARG A 193 -16.79 -3.90 -28.25
C ARG A 193 -16.10 -5.23 -27.93
N LEU A 194 -15.11 -5.63 -28.73
CA LEU A 194 -14.31 -6.83 -28.48
C LEU A 194 -13.38 -6.67 -27.27
N ALA A 195 -12.83 -5.48 -27.02
CA ALA A 195 -12.08 -5.18 -25.80
C ALA A 195 -12.96 -5.13 -24.54
N ALA A 196 -14.21 -4.66 -24.65
CA ALA A 196 -15.17 -4.59 -23.54
C ALA A 196 -15.79 -5.95 -23.17
N GLN A 197 -15.82 -6.92 -24.10
CA GLN A 197 -16.34 -8.28 -23.86
C GLN A 197 -15.41 -9.15 -23.00
N GLY A 198 -14.18 -8.70 -22.74
CA GLY A 198 -13.19 -9.41 -21.92
C GLY A 198 -12.89 -8.76 -20.56
N VAL A 199 -13.53 -7.64 -20.21
CA VAL A 199 -13.35 -7.04 -18.87
C VAL A 199 -14.22 -7.83 -17.89
N PRO A 200 -13.64 -8.62 -16.98
CA PRO A 200 -14.43 -9.37 -16.02
C PRO A 200 -15.15 -8.37 -15.11
N LYS A 201 -16.49 -8.26 -15.25
CA LYS A 201 -17.34 -7.44 -14.36
C LYS A 201 -17.35 -7.93 -12.89
N LYS A 202 -16.71 -9.06 -12.64
CA LYS A 202 -16.24 -9.49 -11.33
C LYS A 202 -14.78 -9.85 -11.52
N GLU A 203 -13.86 -9.02 -11.04
CA GLU A 203 -12.59 -9.55 -10.58
C GLU A 203 -12.96 -10.67 -9.60
N GLN A 204 -12.92 -11.92 -10.07
CA GLN A 204 -12.74 -13.04 -9.16
C GLN A 204 -11.31 -12.87 -8.68
N ILE A 205 -11.14 -11.98 -7.70
CA ILE A 205 -10.05 -12.05 -6.76
C ILE A 205 -10.18 -13.46 -6.22
N LEU A 206 -9.36 -14.38 -6.71
CA LEU A 206 -9.12 -15.63 -6.04
C LEU A 206 -8.47 -15.21 -4.73
N ILE A 207 -9.31 -14.90 -3.74
CA ILE A 207 -8.86 -14.66 -2.38
C ILE A 207 -8.31 -16.01 -1.98
N LYS A 208 -7.00 -16.19 -2.16
CA LYS A 208 -6.26 -17.23 -1.47
C LYS A 208 -6.71 -17.11 -0.02
N PRO A 209 -7.34 -18.15 0.57
CA PRO A 209 -7.85 -18.04 1.92
C PRO A 209 -6.73 -17.49 2.78
N SER A 210 -7.02 -16.41 3.52
CA SER A 210 -6.03 -15.68 4.31
C SER A 210 -5.16 -16.70 5.00
N PHE A 211 -3.88 -16.78 4.64
CA PHE A 211 -2.98 -17.76 5.24
C PHE A 211 -2.90 -17.40 6.72
N VAL A 212 -3.60 -18.16 7.56
CA VAL A 212 -3.61 -17.91 8.99
C VAL A 212 -2.33 -18.53 9.51
N GLU A 213 -1.36 -17.68 9.85
CA GLU A 213 -0.11 -18.11 10.45
C GLU A 213 -0.40 -19.06 11.63
N PRO A 214 0.32 -20.19 11.76
CA PRO A 214 0.12 -21.11 12.87
C PRO A 214 0.46 -20.40 14.19
N LEU A 215 -0.55 -20.14 15.02
CA LEU A 215 -0.36 -19.61 16.38
C LEU A 215 0.42 -20.59 17.25
N SER A 216 1.29 -20.04 18.08
CA SER A 216 1.90 -20.75 19.20
C SER A 216 0.84 -21.28 20.18
N VAL A 217 1.17 -22.33 20.93
CA VAL A 217 0.30 -22.90 21.97
C VAL A 217 -0.13 -21.83 22.98
N GLU A 218 0.82 -21.01 23.45
CA GLU A 218 0.55 -19.90 24.38
C GLU A 218 -0.46 -18.89 23.83
N GLN A 219 -0.36 -18.57 22.55
CA GLN A 219 -1.27 -17.64 21.89
C GLN A 219 -2.68 -18.22 21.74
N GLN A 220 -2.80 -19.54 21.55
CA GLN A 220 -4.09 -20.21 21.48
C GLN A 220 -4.76 -20.25 22.85
N VAL A 221 -3.99 -20.56 23.90
CA VAL A 221 -4.48 -20.53 25.29
C VAL A 221 -4.94 -19.12 25.65
N TYR A 222 -4.12 -18.11 25.39
CA TYR A 222 -4.49 -16.71 25.61
C TYR A 222 -5.76 -16.30 24.85
N LEU A 223 -5.88 -16.65 23.55
CA LEU A 223 -7.08 -16.33 22.76
C LEU A 223 -8.33 -17.00 23.36
N LYS A 224 -8.22 -18.26 23.78
CA LYS A 224 -9.32 -18.99 24.41
C LYS A 224 -9.74 -18.33 25.73
N GLU A 225 -8.78 -18.07 26.63
CA GLU A 225 -9.04 -17.46 27.93
C GLU A 225 -9.65 -16.06 27.80
N ILE A 226 -9.16 -15.23 26.86
CA ILE A 226 -9.73 -13.90 26.63
C ILE A 226 -11.16 -13.97 26.11
N VAL A 227 -11.45 -14.85 25.16
CA VAL A 227 -12.80 -14.98 24.60
C VAL A 227 -13.76 -15.48 25.68
N GLU A 228 -13.35 -16.47 26.48
CA GLU A 228 -14.13 -16.97 27.62
C GLU A 228 -14.33 -15.89 28.69
N ALA A 229 -13.30 -15.12 29.04
CA ALA A 229 -13.40 -14.04 30.03
C ALA A 229 -14.28 -12.87 29.54
N CYS A 230 -14.24 -12.55 28.23
CA CYS A 230 -15.10 -11.50 27.64
C CYS A 230 -16.59 -11.87 27.67
N VAL A 231 -16.89 -13.16 27.57
CA VAL A 231 -18.27 -13.69 27.51
C VAL A 231 -18.75 -14.24 28.86
N GLY A 232 -17.82 -14.48 29.80
CA GLY A 232 -18.07 -15.07 31.10
C GLY A 232 -18.96 -14.20 32.00
N GLN A 233 -19.48 -14.80 33.06
CA GLN A 233 -20.42 -14.16 33.98
C GLN A 233 -19.74 -13.13 34.91
N ASP A 234 -18.45 -13.35 35.21
CA ASP A 234 -17.65 -12.51 36.12
C ASP A 234 -17.34 -11.13 35.52
N ASP A 235 -17.97 -10.07 36.03
CA ASP A 235 -17.79 -8.72 35.48
C ASP A 235 -16.36 -8.17 35.68
N ARG A 236 -15.68 -8.53 36.78
CA ARG A 236 -14.28 -8.13 37.03
C ARG A 236 -13.33 -8.73 35.99
N LYS A 237 -13.43 -10.04 35.73
CA LYS A 237 -12.60 -10.73 34.74
C LYS A 237 -12.88 -10.21 33.33
N ARG A 238 -14.15 -9.90 33.03
CA ARG A 238 -14.56 -9.28 31.77
C ARG A 238 -13.89 -7.93 31.55
N GLN A 239 -13.91 -7.06 32.55
CA GLN A 239 -13.27 -5.74 32.45
C GLN A 239 -11.75 -5.84 32.27
N GLN A 240 -11.09 -6.77 32.98
CA GLN A 240 -9.67 -7.04 32.82
C GLN A 240 -9.34 -7.54 31.40
N ALA A 241 -10.12 -8.48 30.87
CA ALA A 241 -9.94 -8.99 29.51
C ALA A 241 -10.11 -7.88 28.45
N LEU A 242 -11.10 -7.01 28.61
CA LEU A 242 -11.29 -5.85 27.71
C LEU A 242 -10.12 -4.86 27.80
N GLN A 243 -9.60 -4.58 28.99
CA GLN A 243 -8.42 -3.72 29.14
C GLN A 243 -7.15 -4.34 28.56
N SER A 244 -6.99 -5.67 28.65
CA SER A 244 -5.92 -6.41 27.99
C SER A 244 -6.01 -6.19 26.47
N LEU A 245 -7.20 -6.38 25.90
CA LEU A 245 -7.44 -6.17 24.46
C LEU A 245 -7.15 -4.75 23.98
N GLU A 246 -7.40 -3.74 24.82
CA GLU A 246 -7.12 -2.33 24.51
C GLU A 246 -5.62 -1.99 24.51
N ARG A 247 -4.79 -2.73 25.27
CA ARG A 247 -3.38 -2.38 25.52
C ARG A 247 -2.38 -3.32 24.85
N ASP A 248 -2.73 -4.58 24.62
CA ASP A 248 -1.78 -5.59 24.17
C ASP A 248 -1.37 -5.39 22.70
N THR A 249 -0.07 -5.38 22.45
CA THR A 249 0.52 -5.15 21.13
C THR A 249 0.57 -6.42 20.26
N GLY A 250 0.55 -7.61 20.88
CA GLY A 250 0.62 -8.90 20.20
C GLY A 250 -0.69 -9.36 19.53
N ILE A 251 -1.78 -8.60 19.69
CA ILE A 251 -3.11 -8.99 19.20
C ILE A 251 -3.19 -9.01 17.68
N GLN A 252 -2.33 -8.29 16.96
CA GLN A 252 -2.38 -8.21 15.50
C GLN A 252 -2.30 -9.61 14.84
N VAL A 253 -1.51 -10.52 15.39
CA VAL A 253 -1.39 -11.91 14.88
C VAL A 253 -2.66 -12.72 15.13
N LEU A 254 -3.38 -12.44 16.23
CA LEU A 254 -4.63 -13.10 16.61
C LEU A 254 -5.84 -12.54 15.86
N LEU A 255 -5.72 -11.34 15.29
CA LEU A 255 -6.81 -10.55 14.75
C LEU A 255 -7.67 -11.29 13.70
N PRO A 256 -7.12 -12.04 12.72
CA PRO A 256 -7.95 -12.74 11.74
C PRO A 256 -8.81 -13.87 12.34
N ARG A 257 -8.33 -14.52 13.41
CA ARG A 257 -9.11 -15.55 14.13
C ARG A 257 -10.15 -14.90 15.02
N LEU A 258 -9.75 -13.85 15.74
CA LEU A 258 -10.64 -13.07 16.59
C LEU A 258 -11.77 -12.42 15.78
N SER A 259 -11.48 -11.86 14.60
CA SER A 259 -12.48 -11.25 13.71
C SER A 259 -13.51 -12.26 13.25
N ARG A 260 -13.05 -13.45 12.85
CA ARG A 260 -13.93 -14.55 12.42
C ARG A 260 -14.80 -15.07 13.56
N LEU A 261 -14.24 -15.20 14.76
CA LEU A 261 -14.97 -15.57 15.97
C LEU A 261 -16.03 -14.53 16.31
N ILE A 262 -15.69 -13.23 16.27
CA ILE A 262 -16.64 -12.12 16.47
C ILE A 262 -17.77 -12.18 15.44
N TYR A 263 -17.42 -12.32 14.15
CA TYR A 263 -18.38 -12.34 13.05
C TYR A 263 -19.36 -13.50 13.17
N THR A 264 -18.85 -14.71 13.41
CA THR A 264 -19.68 -15.91 13.62
C THR A 264 -20.53 -15.79 14.89
N SER A 265 -19.96 -15.30 16.00
CA SER A 265 -20.67 -15.09 17.26
C SER A 265 -21.83 -14.13 17.11
N ILE A 266 -21.64 -12.98 16.44
CA ILE A 266 -22.72 -12.01 16.21
C ILE A 266 -23.80 -12.63 15.33
N ARG A 267 -23.44 -13.33 14.26
CA ARG A 267 -24.43 -13.99 13.39
C ARG A 267 -25.29 -15.01 14.13
N CYS A 268 -24.68 -15.88 14.93
CA CYS A 268 -25.41 -16.88 15.72
C CYS A 268 -26.28 -16.18 16.78
N ASN A 269 -25.75 -15.21 17.52
CA ASN A 269 -26.49 -14.54 18.59
C ASN A 269 -27.63 -13.63 18.09
N VAL A 270 -27.55 -13.11 16.86
CA VAL A 270 -28.69 -12.42 16.21
C VAL A 270 -29.83 -13.41 15.93
N VAL A 271 -29.52 -14.64 15.52
CA VAL A 271 -30.52 -15.69 15.31
C VAL A 271 -31.12 -16.18 16.64
N HIS A 272 -30.28 -16.40 17.64
CA HIS A 272 -30.71 -16.82 18.99
C HIS A 272 -31.32 -15.69 19.83
N ARG A 273 -31.26 -14.44 19.35
CA ARG A 273 -31.83 -13.24 20.00
C ARG A 273 -31.31 -13.01 21.42
N CYS A 274 -30.03 -13.32 21.67
CA CYS A 274 -29.40 -13.14 22.98
C CYS A 274 -28.75 -11.75 23.09
N LEU A 275 -29.48 -10.79 23.67
CA LEU A 275 -29.04 -9.39 23.77
C LEU A 275 -27.72 -9.24 24.55
N SER A 276 -27.57 -9.93 25.68
CA SER A 276 -26.41 -9.83 26.56
C SER A 276 -25.12 -10.21 25.83
N MET A 277 -25.16 -11.31 25.07
CA MET A 277 -24.03 -11.78 24.27
C MET A 277 -23.64 -10.77 23.19
N LEU A 278 -24.63 -10.17 22.50
CA LEU A 278 -24.37 -9.13 21.50
C LEU A 278 -23.68 -7.91 22.13
N ILE A 279 -24.11 -7.49 23.32
CA ILE A 279 -23.47 -6.37 24.04
C ILE A 279 -22.01 -6.72 24.38
N TYR A 280 -21.73 -7.92 24.88
CA TYR A 280 -20.36 -8.35 25.21
C TYR A 280 -19.45 -8.42 23.98
N VAL A 281 -19.94 -8.98 22.88
CA VAL A 281 -19.15 -9.09 21.65
C VAL A 281 -18.90 -7.71 21.03
N VAL A 282 -19.90 -6.80 21.01
CA VAL A 282 -19.66 -5.42 20.53
C VAL A 282 -18.70 -4.66 21.45
N ARG A 283 -18.70 -4.91 22.76
CA ARG A 283 -17.71 -4.33 23.69
C ARG A 283 -16.30 -4.83 23.39
N MET A 284 -16.16 -6.12 23.11
CA MET A 284 -14.91 -6.73 22.67
C MET A 284 -14.43 -6.12 21.34
N MET A 285 -15.32 -5.94 20.35
CA MET A 285 -14.99 -5.26 19.09
C MET A 285 -14.49 -3.84 19.32
N ARG A 286 -15.12 -3.09 20.23
CA ARG A 286 -14.69 -1.73 20.56
C ARG A 286 -13.30 -1.73 21.20
N ALA A 287 -13.02 -2.62 22.14
CA ALA A 287 -11.71 -2.73 22.80
C ALA A 287 -10.59 -2.95 21.78
N VAL A 288 -10.81 -3.88 20.84
CA VAL A 288 -9.87 -4.16 19.73
C VAL A 288 -9.72 -2.94 18.81
N ALA A 289 -10.80 -2.20 18.54
CA ALA A 289 -10.77 -1.05 17.65
C ALA A 289 -10.06 0.18 18.21
N VAL A 290 -10.10 0.37 19.53
CA VAL A 290 -9.44 1.48 20.22
C VAL A 290 -7.93 1.26 20.33
N ASN A 291 -7.46 0.02 20.21
CA ASN A 291 -6.05 -0.32 20.29
C ASN A 291 -5.27 0.23 19.09
N LYS A 292 -4.40 1.21 19.35
CA LYS A 292 -3.58 1.89 18.32
C LYS A 292 -2.49 0.99 17.72
N ALA A 293 -2.10 -0.08 18.40
CA ALA A 293 -1.11 -1.02 17.89
C ALA A 293 -1.68 -1.94 16.79
N VAL A 294 -3.00 -2.05 16.69
CA VAL A 294 -3.69 -2.96 15.77
C VAL A 294 -4.14 -2.21 14.51
N LYS A 295 -3.74 -2.71 13.34
CA LYS A 295 -4.26 -2.24 12.05
C LYS A 295 -5.46 -3.09 11.65
N LEU A 296 -6.63 -2.48 11.50
CA LEU A 296 -7.87 -3.22 11.17
C LEU A 296 -8.11 -3.42 9.67
N ASP A 297 -7.31 -2.82 8.78
CA ASP A 297 -7.58 -2.74 7.33
C ASP A 297 -7.96 -4.10 6.69
N GLY A 298 -7.30 -5.19 7.12
CA GLY A 298 -7.57 -6.54 6.61
C GLY A 298 -8.88 -7.17 7.09
N VAL A 299 -9.43 -6.75 8.23
CA VAL A 299 -10.62 -7.37 8.88
C VAL A 299 -11.86 -6.49 8.87
N LEU A 300 -11.77 -5.26 8.36
CA LEU A 300 -12.92 -4.33 8.26
C LEU A 300 -14.12 -4.95 7.53
N HIS A 301 -13.88 -5.82 6.56
CA HIS A 301 -14.94 -6.49 5.81
C HIS A 301 -15.77 -7.46 6.64
N GLU A 302 -15.26 -7.96 7.77
CA GLU A 302 -16.01 -8.78 8.74
C GLU A 302 -16.62 -7.92 9.86
N PHE A 303 -15.88 -6.91 10.35
CA PHE A 303 -16.31 -6.03 11.43
C PHE A 303 -17.51 -5.15 11.04
N LEU A 304 -17.44 -4.51 9.85
CA LEU A 304 -18.45 -3.53 9.45
C LEU A 304 -19.83 -4.17 9.27
N PRO A 305 -20.00 -5.30 8.53
CA PRO A 305 -21.29 -5.95 8.43
C PRO A 305 -21.83 -6.43 9.78
N SER A 306 -20.96 -6.91 10.69
CA SER A 306 -21.37 -7.37 12.02
C SER A 306 -21.97 -6.24 12.87
N LEU A 307 -21.31 -5.08 12.91
CA LEU A 307 -21.83 -3.90 13.61
C LEU A 307 -23.11 -3.38 12.97
N MET A 308 -23.19 -3.40 11.64
CA MET A 308 -24.39 -3.02 10.89
C MET A 308 -25.55 -3.95 11.22
N SER A 309 -25.35 -5.26 11.35
CA SER A 309 -26.39 -6.20 11.78
C SER A 309 -26.89 -5.94 13.20
N CYS A 310 -25.99 -5.62 14.15
CA CYS A 310 -26.39 -5.25 15.52
C CYS A 310 -27.15 -3.92 15.57
N MET A 311 -26.80 -2.97 14.71
CA MET A 311 -27.44 -1.64 14.65
C MET A 311 -28.78 -1.65 13.91
N LEU A 312 -28.89 -2.44 12.84
CA LEU A 312 -29.98 -2.40 11.86
C LEU A 312 -30.87 -3.65 11.88
N GLY A 313 -30.62 -4.60 12.78
CA GLY A 313 -31.45 -5.80 12.89
C GLY A 313 -32.91 -5.45 13.18
N ARG A 314 -33.85 -6.16 12.55
CA ARG A 314 -35.29 -5.93 12.74
C ARG A 314 -35.76 -6.38 14.13
N VAL A 315 -35.35 -7.57 14.56
CA VAL A 315 -35.66 -8.16 15.87
C VAL A 315 -34.36 -8.67 16.48
N LEU A 316 -33.94 -8.09 17.61
CA LEU A 316 -32.68 -8.41 18.28
C LEU A 316 -32.87 -9.17 19.60
N CYS A 317 -34.10 -9.16 20.14
CA CYS A 317 -34.45 -9.76 21.43
C CYS A 317 -35.71 -10.59 21.30
N THR A 318 -35.91 -11.52 22.23
CA THR A 318 -37.16 -12.30 22.34
C THR A 318 -38.32 -11.44 22.86
N ARG A 319 -38.03 -10.41 23.68
CA ARG A 319 -39.01 -9.48 24.24
C ARG A 319 -38.59 -8.02 23.97
N PRO A 320 -39.08 -7.40 22.89
CA PRO A 320 -38.70 -6.02 22.53
C PRO A 320 -39.19 -4.96 23.52
N GLU A 321 -40.21 -5.26 24.32
CA GLU A 321 -40.83 -4.31 25.27
C GLU A 321 -40.04 -4.17 26.59
N SER A 322 -39.39 -5.24 27.06
CA SER A 322 -38.63 -5.24 28.32
C SER A 322 -37.13 -5.00 28.12
N ASP A 323 -36.59 -5.41 26.97
CA ASP A 323 -35.15 -5.48 26.79
C ASP A 323 -34.59 -4.20 26.16
N ASN A 324 -33.50 -3.69 26.75
CA ASN A 324 -32.83 -2.45 26.35
C ASN A 324 -32.00 -2.57 25.05
N HIS A 325 -32.62 -3.06 23.98
CA HIS A 325 -31.98 -3.20 22.67
C HIS A 325 -31.58 -1.86 22.04
N TRP A 326 -32.18 -0.74 22.46
CA TRP A 326 -31.78 0.62 22.10
C TRP A 326 -30.31 0.92 22.45
N ALA A 327 -29.87 0.49 23.63
CA ALA A 327 -28.50 0.73 24.10
C ALA A 327 -27.46 -0.01 23.23
N LEU A 328 -27.79 -1.22 22.77
CA LEU A 328 -26.95 -1.96 21.84
C LEU A 328 -26.84 -1.23 20.49
N ARG A 329 -27.95 -0.71 19.94
CA ARG A 329 -27.94 0.03 18.68
C ARG A 329 -27.08 1.30 18.77
N ASP A 330 -27.23 2.06 19.86
CA ASP A 330 -26.42 3.27 20.10
C ASP A 330 -24.93 2.93 20.23
N PHE A 331 -24.61 1.87 20.96
CA PHE A 331 -23.24 1.44 21.19
C PHE A 331 -22.58 0.89 19.92
N ALA A 332 -23.32 0.08 19.13
CA ALA A 332 -22.88 -0.41 17.83
C ALA A 332 -22.67 0.73 16.83
N GLY A 333 -23.60 1.70 16.77
CA GLY A 333 -23.49 2.87 15.90
C GLY A 333 -22.29 3.75 16.24
N LYS A 334 -22.06 4.03 17.54
CA LYS A 334 -20.86 4.77 17.99
C LYS A 334 -19.57 4.03 17.67
N THR A 335 -19.52 2.72 17.91
CA THR A 335 -18.35 1.88 17.61
C THR A 335 -18.06 1.86 16.11
N LEU A 336 -19.09 1.76 15.27
CA LEU A 336 -18.99 1.83 13.82
C LEU A 336 -18.41 3.18 13.35
N ILE A 337 -18.86 4.28 13.94
CA ILE A 337 -18.34 5.63 13.67
C ILE A 337 -16.84 5.69 14.00
N THR A 338 -16.44 5.24 15.19
CA THR A 338 -15.04 5.24 15.63
C THR A 338 -14.16 4.44 14.66
N ILE A 339 -14.57 3.21 14.32
CA ILE A 339 -13.80 2.36 13.39
C ILE A 339 -13.65 3.02 12.01
N ILE A 340 -14.73 3.60 11.46
CA ILE A 340 -14.66 4.24 10.14
C ILE A 340 -13.85 5.54 10.17
N LYS A 341 -13.80 6.26 11.30
CA LYS A 341 -12.96 7.46 11.43
C LYS A 341 -11.48 7.12 11.56
N ASP A 342 -11.16 6.10 12.34
CA ASP A 342 -9.77 5.78 12.68
C ASP A 342 -9.10 4.88 11.63
N HIS A 343 -9.84 3.93 11.07
CA HIS A 343 -9.32 2.91 10.14
C HIS A 343 -10.01 2.93 8.77
N GLY A 344 -11.04 3.75 8.56
CA GLY A 344 -11.83 3.72 7.33
C GLY A 344 -11.23 4.52 6.17
N SER A 345 -11.08 3.87 5.01
CA SER A 345 -10.83 4.58 3.74
C SER A 345 -12.05 5.41 3.29
N LYS A 346 -11.84 6.38 2.40
CA LYS A 346 -12.91 7.19 1.78
C LYS A 346 -13.99 6.33 1.12
N ASP A 347 -13.60 5.21 0.51
CA ASP A 347 -14.54 4.29 -0.13
C ASP A 347 -15.35 3.49 0.89
N THR A 348 -14.73 3.06 1.98
CA THR A 348 -15.39 2.39 3.09
C THR A 348 -16.46 3.28 3.70
N LYS A 349 -16.13 4.55 3.99
CA LYS A 349 -17.09 5.54 4.47
C LYS A 349 -18.25 5.75 3.50
N ARG A 350 -17.97 5.87 2.19
CA ARG A 350 -19.00 6.01 1.15
C ARG A 350 -19.91 4.78 1.04
N ARG A 351 -19.37 3.57 1.19
CA ARG A 351 -20.13 2.31 1.17
C ARG A 351 -21.03 2.20 2.41
N ALA A 352 -20.48 2.46 3.60
CA ALA A 352 -21.23 2.45 4.86
C ALA A 352 -22.38 3.48 4.83
N PHE A 353 -22.09 4.72 4.41
CA PHE A 353 -23.11 5.76 4.26
C PHE A 353 -24.23 5.35 3.30
N ARG A 354 -23.91 4.79 2.13
CA ARG A 354 -24.91 4.29 1.18
C ARG A 354 -25.77 3.16 1.76
N ALA A 355 -25.18 2.25 2.53
CA ALA A 355 -25.90 1.15 3.16
C ALA A 355 -26.89 1.67 4.23
N VAL A 356 -26.43 2.55 5.14
CA VAL A 356 -27.27 3.18 6.17
C VAL A 356 -28.39 4.01 5.53
N LYS A 357 -28.05 4.83 4.53
CA LYS A 357 -29.02 5.69 3.84
C LYS A 357 -30.10 4.88 3.12
N ARG A 358 -29.75 3.76 2.47
CA ARG A 358 -30.73 2.89 1.81
C ARG A 358 -31.82 2.46 2.79
N ILE A 359 -31.44 2.04 4.00
CA ILE A 359 -32.40 1.57 5.02
C ILE A 359 -33.25 2.72 5.55
N PHE A 360 -32.69 3.93 5.66
CA PHE A 360 -33.44 5.13 6.07
C PHE A 360 -34.47 5.58 5.03
N ASP A 361 -34.14 5.46 3.75
CA ASP A 361 -35.03 5.84 2.64
C ASP A 361 -36.11 4.77 2.38
N GLU A 362 -35.85 3.50 2.69
CA GLU A 362 -36.75 2.39 2.43
C GLU A 362 -38.05 2.48 3.26
N PRO A 363 -39.25 2.38 2.64
CA PRO A 363 -40.53 2.55 3.33
C PRO A 363 -40.97 1.33 4.16
N THR A 364 -40.38 0.15 3.91
CA THR A 364 -40.67 -1.11 4.63
C THR A 364 -39.89 -1.22 5.95
N SER A 365 -39.03 -0.25 6.25
CA SER A 365 -38.17 -0.25 7.43
C SER A 365 -38.97 -0.04 8.73
N SER A 366 -38.80 -0.95 9.70
CA SER A 366 -39.33 -0.84 11.06
C SER A 366 -38.69 0.33 11.83
N TYR A 367 -39.42 0.93 12.77
CA TYR A 367 -38.96 2.08 13.57
C TYR A 367 -37.64 1.82 14.29
N SER A 368 -37.47 0.63 14.84
CA SER A 368 -36.22 0.16 15.44
C SER A 368 -35.00 0.21 14.50
N MET A 369 -35.18 -0.11 13.21
CA MET A 369 -34.09 -0.04 12.22
C MET A 369 -33.77 1.41 11.86
N ILE A 370 -34.81 2.24 11.70
CA ILE A 370 -34.66 3.68 11.42
C ILE A 370 -33.91 4.35 12.57
N TYR A 371 -34.22 4.03 13.84
CA TYR A 371 -33.51 4.57 14.99
C TYR A 371 -31.99 4.37 14.91
N GLY A 372 -31.54 3.14 14.59
CA GLY A 372 -30.11 2.82 14.48
C GLY A 372 -29.38 3.58 13.37
N THR A 373 -30.10 4.00 12.32
CA THR A 373 -29.50 4.76 11.21
C THR A 373 -29.24 6.23 11.55
N ILE A 374 -30.01 6.86 12.44
CA ILE A 374 -29.98 8.33 12.65
C ILE A 374 -28.59 8.82 13.07
N THR A 375 -28.02 8.26 14.14
CA THR A 375 -26.74 8.73 14.68
C THR A 375 -25.60 8.53 13.69
N THR A 376 -25.57 7.39 13.01
CA THR A 376 -24.52 7.06 12.04
C THR A 376 -24.65 7.84 10.73
N LEU A 377 -25.88 8.04 10.26
CA LEU A 377 -26.17 8.82 9.06
C LEU A 377 -25.77 10.28 9.24
N LEU A 378 -26.12 10.89 10.37
CA LEU A 378 -25.78 12.28 10.65
C LEU A 378 -24.27 12.50 10.74
N GLU A 379 -23.54 11.56 11.34
CA GLU A 379 -22.10 11.67 11.50
C GLU A 379 -21.33 11.48 10.18
N PHE A 380 -21.80 10.61 9.30
CA PHE A 380 -21.15 10.39 8.00
C PHE A 380 -21.57 11.41 6.93
N ALA A 381 -22.78 11.96 7.01
CA ALA A 381 -23.32 12.90 6.03
C ALA A 381 -22.51 14.21 5.96
N THR A 382 -22.19 14.62 4.74
CA THR A 382 -21.72 15.98 4.44
C THR A 382 -22.82 17.02 4.73
N PRO A 383 -22.49 18.31 4.95
CA PRO A 383 -23.49 19.34 5.22
C PRO A 383 -24.58 19.43 4.13
N VAL A 384 -24.23 19.20 2.86
CA VAL A 384 -25.19 19.16 1.74
C VAL A 384 -26.13 17.97 1.84
N GLU A 385 -25.62 16.78 2.17
CA GLU A 385 -26.43 15.57 2.34
C GLU A 385 -27.38 15.70 3.54
N ARG A 386 -26.96 16.37 4.62
CA ARG A 386 -27.82 16.65 5.79
C ARG A 386 -29.05 17.48 5.41
N ILE A 387 -28.89 18.47 4.54
CA ILE A 387 -30.02 19.28 4.03
C ILE A 387 -30.98 18.40 3.21
N ARG A 388 -30.43 17.52 2.36
CA ARG A 388 -31.23 16.60 1.53
C ARG A 388 -32.03 15.58 2.33
N LEU A 389 -31.58 15.22 3.54
CA LEU A 389 -32.27 14.29 4.42
C LEU A 389 -33.44 14.94 5.20
N HIS A 390 -33.41 16.27 5.37
CA HIS A 390 -34.42 17.00 6.13
C HIS A 390 -35.89 16.70 5.76
N PRO A 391 -36.32 16.68 4.48
CA PRO A 391 -37.73 16.41 4.15
C PRO A 391 -38.20 15.04 4.65
N ARG A 392 -37.35 14.01 4.53
CA ARG A 392 -37.66 12.67 5.04
C ARG A 392 -37.69 12.64 6.58
N PHE A 393 -36.78 13.36 7.23
CA PHE A 393 -36.78 13.54 8.69
C PHE A 393 -38.12 14.12 9.18
N MET A 394 -38.66 15.15 8.51
CA MET A 394 -39.95 15.75 8.89
C MET A 394 -41.13 14.79 8.70
N ILE A 395 -41.15 14.04 7.60
CA ILE A 395 -42.19 13.02 7.35
C ILE A 395 -42.17 11.95 8.44
N LEU A 396 -40.99 11.50 8.85
CA LEU A 396 -40.84 10.50 9.92
C LEU A 396 -41.23 11.06 11.29
N LEU A 397 -40.93 12.33 11.56
CA LEU A 397 -41.29 12.98 12.81
C LEU A 397 -42.81 13.07 12.97
N GLU A 398 -43.52 13.42 11.89
CA GLU A 398 -45.00 13.47 11.91
C GLU A 398 -45.63 12.07 12.01
N LYS A 399 -45.11 11.09 11.24
CA LYS A 399 -45.57 9.69 11.32
C LYS A 399 -45.36 9.07 12.70
N THR A 400 -44.23 9.34 13.34
CA THR A 400 -43.94 8.81 14.69
C THR A 400 -44.80 9.49 15.76
N ARG A 401 -45.10 10.78 15.58
CA ARG A 401 -46.03 11.53 16.45
C ARG A 401 -47.45 10.96 16.39
N THR A 402 -47.96 10.68 15.19
CA THR A 402 -49.29 10.09 15.01
C THR A 402 -49.34 8.63 15.47
N ALA A 403 -48.32 7.83 15.16
CA ALA A 403 -48.23 6.45 15.64
C ALA A 403 -48.16 6.37 17.17
N ALA A 404 -47.41 7.26 17.83
CA ALA A 404 -47.35 7.32 19.29
C ALA A 404 -48.72 7.60 19.94
N ALA A 405 -49.54 8.45 19.32
CA ALA A 405 -50.86 8.81 19.82
C ALA A 405 -51.93 7.74 19.52
N THR A 406 -51.94 7.18 18.31
CA THR A 406 -53.10 6.48 17.75
C THR A 406 -52.95 4.95 17.68
N SER A 407 -51.74 4.39 17.79
CA SER A 407 -51.56 2.92 17.63
C SER A 407 -52.13 2.10 18.80
N GLY A 408 -52.76 0.97 18.48
CA GLY A 408 -53.31 0.03 19.46
C GLY A 408 -52.24 -0.88 20.09
N ASP A 409 -51.14 -1.12 19.37
CA ASP A 409 -50.05 -2.00 19.82
C ASP A 409 -49.09 -1.26 20.76
N LEU A 410 -48.92 -1.78 21.99
CA LEU A 410 -48.05 -1.19 23.01
C LEU A 410 -46.59 -1.10 22.54
N GLN A 411 -46.10 -2.12 21.84
CA GLN A 411 -44.76 -2.14 21.27
C GLN A 411 -44.54 -1.01 20.25
N GLU A 412 -45.47 -0.82 19.31
CA GLU A 412 -45.36 0.20 18.27
C GLU A 412 -45.35 1.60 18.89
N ARG A 413 -46.14 1.83 19.94
CA ARG A 413 -46.11 3.08 20.72
C ARG A 413 -44.76 3.35 21.37
N ILE A 414 -44.16 2.34 22.02
CA ILE A 414 -42.85 2.48 22.69
C ILE A 414 -41.77 2.79 21.65
N GLU A 415 -41.75 2.06 20.53
CA GLU A 415 -40.78 2.27 19.44
C GLU A 415 -40.94 3.64 18.78
N ALA A 416 -42.19 4.06 18.50
CA ALA A 416 -42.49 5.37 17.93
C ALA A 416 -42.07 6.51 18.87
N ASN A 417 -42.32 6.39 20.18
CA ASN A 417 -41.90 7.37 21.18
C ASN A 417 -40.38 7.51 21.26
N LYS A 418 -39.65 6.38 21.26
CA LYS A 418 -38.18 6.40 21.29
C LYS A 418 -37.58 7.00 20.02
N LEU A 419 -38.13 6.65 18.85
CA LEU A 419 -37.72 7.21 17.58
C LEU A 419 -38.00 8.71 17.51
N HIS A 420 -39.20 9.14 17.93
CA HIS A 420 -39.59 10.54 17.98
C HIS A 420 -38.61 11.36 18.85
N ALA A 421 -38.30 10.89 20.06
CA ALA A 421 -37.35 11.56 20.95
C ALA A 421 -35.95 11.72 20.31
N SER A 422 -35.47 10.71 19.58
CA SER A 422 -34.19 10.76 18.86
C SER A 422 -34.21 11.76 17.69
N LEU A 423 -35.30 11.77 16.91
CA LEU A 423 -35.48 12.72 15.80
C LEU A 423 -35.52 14.17 16.30
N THR A 424 -36.31 14.45 17.34
CA THR A 424 -36.43 15.80 17.93
C THR A 424 -35.09 16.29 18.51
N LYS A 425 -34.28 15.39 19.07
CA LYS A 425 -32.93 15.74 19.55
C LYS A 425 -32.00 16.23 18.43
N HIS A 426 -32.11 15.66 17.23
CA HIS A 426 -31.21 15.95 16.10
C HIS A 426 -31.75 17.02 15.13
N GLU A 427 -33.05 17.27 15.14
CA GLU A 427 -33.73 18.30 14.37
C GLU A 427 -33.13 19.72 14.47
N PRO A 428 -32.83 20.28 15.67
CA PRO A 428 -32.32 21.65 15.76
C PRO A 428 -30.96 21.83 15.08
N SER A 429 -30.11 20.80 15.10
CA SER A 429 -28.82 20.81 14.41
C SER A 429 -28.99 20.87 12.90
N LEU A 430 -29.97 20.15 12.34
CA LEU A 430 -30.29 20.19 10.91
C LEU A 430 -30.87 21.54 10.50
N ARG A 431 -31.80 22.09 11.29
CA ARG A 431 -32.38 23.42 11.03
C ARG A 431 -31.35 24.54 11.06
N ARG A 432 -30.36 24.48 11.98
CA ARG A 432 -29.24 25.44 12.02
C ARG A 432 -28.40 25.40 10.74
N LEU A 433 -28.08 24.21 10.25
CA LEU A 433 -27.31 24.05 9.00
C LEU A 433 -28.05 24.59 7.78
N ILE A 434 -29.38 24.42 7.71
CA ILE A 434 -30.20 25.00 6.63
C ILE A 434 -30.19 26.53 6.70
N LYS A 435 -30.35 27.11 7.90
CA LYS A 435 -30.27 28.57 8.07
C LYS A 435 -28.90 29.12 7.66
N GLN A 436 -27.82 28.44 8.02
CA GLN A 436 -26.45 28.82 7.62
C GLN A 436 -26.24 28.72 6.11
N ALA A 437 -26.74 27.64 5.47
CA ALA A 437 -26.66 27.49 4.02
C ALA A 437 -27.46 28.58 3.28
N ALA A 438 -28.66 28.93 3.78
CA ALA A 438 -29.47 30.01 3.23
C ALA A 438 -28.78 31.39 3.38
N GLN A 439 -28.09 31.64 4.50
CA GLN A 439 -27.32 32.86 4.71
C GLN A 439 -26.07 32.95 3.81
N ALA A 440 -25.35 31.83 3.62
CA ALA A 440 -24.20 31.76 2.72
C ALA A 440 -24.61 31.99 1.25
N SER A 441 -25.75 31.44 0.82
CA SER A 441 -26.28 31.67 -0.53
C SER A 441 -26.65 33.14 -0.79
N ARG A 442 -27.11 33.87 0.24
CA ARG A 442 -27.43 35.29 0.14
C ARG A 442 -26.19 36.18 0.06
N ARG A 443 -25.07 35.79 0.67
CA ARG A 443 -23.79 36.54 0.61
C ARG A 443 -22.97 36.29 -0.66
N GLY A 444 -23.21 35.20 -1.39
CA GLY A 444 -22.54 34.92 -2.66
C GLY A 444 -23.20 35.56 -3.88
N HIS A 445 -24.35 36.22 -3.72
CA HIS A 445 -25.07 36.95 -4.77
C HIS A 445 -25.02 38.49 -4.59
N SER A 446 -24.26 38.96 -3.60
CA SER A 446 -23.84 40.34 -3.39
C SER A 446 -22.35 40.43 -3.66
#